data_AF-A0A6A3P1Q6-F1
#
_entry.id   AF-A0A6A3P1Q6-F1
#
_cell.length_a   1.000
_cell.length_b   1.000
_cell.length_c   1.000
_cell.angle_alpha   90.00
_cell.angle_beta   90.00
_cell.angle_gamma   90.00
#
_symmetry.space_group_name_H-M   'P 1'
#
loop_
_entity.id
_entity.type
_entity.pdbx_description
1 polymer ?
#
loop_
_entity_poly.entity_id
_entity_poly.type
_entity_poly.pdbx_seq_one_letter_code
_entity_poly.pdbx_strand_id
1 'polypeptide(L)'
;MVEIMINCAVIGQGSVITIIIDDWKTVALLKKAIKDEKSNKIKCDPDGLQLFLAKKDGAWLSDDDALDAMLEREVDTSLFEKMCGSWRLDKNDLFGPQVSLGKGVVHVLVVLPEGEGDSGPASKKARHGYH
;
A
#
# COMPACT_ATOMS: atom_id res chain seq x y z
N MET A 1 -14.32 -19.27 -1.39
CA MET A 1 -13.18 -18.44 -0.96
C MET A 1 -12.06 -18.77 -1.91
N VAL A 2 -11.45 -17.76 -2.52
CA VAL A 2 -10.37 -17.98 -3.49
C VAL A 2 -9.15 -17.20 -3.02
N GLU A 3 -8.02 -17.88 -2.92
CA GLU A 3 -6.75 -17.25 -2.58
C GLU A 3 -6.20 -16.51 -3.80
N ILE A 4 -5.91 -15.22 -3.63
CA ILE A 4 -5.19 -14.40 -4.61
C ILE A 4 -3.74 -14.21 -4.19
N MET A 5 -2.88 -14.11 -5.19
CA MET A 5 -1.50 -13.68 -5.05
C MET A 5 -1.37 -12.22 -5.49
N ILE A 6 -0.97 -11.35 -4.57
CA ILE A 6 -0.81 -9.91 -4.82
C ILE A 6 0.65 -9.53 -4.66
N ASN A 7 1.29 -9.17 -5.77
CA ASN A 7 2.58 -8.47 -5.77
C ASN A 7 2.38 -7.00 -5.40
N CYS A 8 3.05 -6.57 -4.33
CA CYS A 8 3.01 -5.23 -3.77
C CYS A 8 4.41 -4.61 -3.86
N ALA A 9 4.54 -3.48 -4.53
CA ALA A 9 5.79 -2.72 -4.58
C ALA A 9 5.83 -1.64 -3.50
N VAL A 10 6.89 -1.61 -2.71
CA VAL A 10 7.08 -0.64 -1.62
C VAL A 10 7.93 0.52 -2.11
N ILE A 11 7.30 1.69 -2.23
CA ILE A 11 7.95 2.94 -2.65
C ILE A 11 8.90 3.43 -1.56
N GLY A 12 10.05 3.97 -1.96
CA GLY A 12 11.12 4.44 -1.07
C GLY A 12 12.01 3.34 -0.51
N GLN A 13 11.62 2.07 -0.66
CA GLN A 13 12.43 0.91 -0.27
C GLN A 13 12.97 0.12 -1.47
N GLY A 14 12.38 0.29 -2.66
CA GLY A 14 12.78 -0.43 -3.87
C GLY A 14 12.61 -1.94 -3.72
N SER A 15 11.46 -2.38 -3.21
CA SER A 15 11.23 -3.81 -3.00
C SER A 15 9.82 -4.25 -3.32
N VAL A 16 9.68 -5.38 -4.00
CA VAL A 16 8.41 -6.08 -4.21
C VAL A 16 8.24 -7.19 -3.18
N ILE A 17 7.03 -7.33 -2.65
CA ILE A 17 6.62 -8.43 -1.79
C ILE A 17 5.39 -9.12 -2.34
N THR A 18 5.30 -10.42 -2.13
CA THR A 18 4.16 -11.22 -2.59
C THR A 18 3.33 -11.63 -1.38
N ILE A 19 2.05 -11.28 -1.39
CA ILE A 19 1.10 -11.63 -0.35
C ILE A 19 0.07 -12.61 -0.91
N ILE A 20 -0.14 -13.73 -0.22
CA ILE A 20 -1.25 -14.66 -0.49
C ILE A 20 -2.36 -14.35 0.50
N ILE A 21 -3.56 -14.04 0.01
CA ILE A 21 -4.68 -13.61 0.84
C ILE A 21 -6.01 -14.06 0.20
N ASP A 22 -7.01 -14.39 1.02
CA ASP A 22 -8.35 -14.66 0.48
C ASP A 22 -8.99 -13.40 -0.11
N ASP A 23 -9.63 -13.54 -1.27
CA ASP A 23 -10.31 -12.46 -2.00
C ASP A 23 -11.43 -11.75 -1.21
N TRP A 24 -12.17 -12.47 -0.37
CA TRP A 24 -13.26 -11.88 0.44
C TRP A 24 -12.75 -10.93 1.54
N LYS A 25 -11.45 -10.92 1.82
CA LYS A 25 -10.83 -10.03 2.82
C LYS A 25 -10.79 -8.59 2.31
N THR A 26 -10.56 -7.66 3.23
CA THR A 26 -10.52 -6.23 2.92
C THR A 26 -9.10 -5.72 2.70
N VAL A 27 -9.00 -4.55 2.09
CA VAL A 27 -7.75 -3.79 1.97
C VAL A 27 -7.11 -3.51 3.33
N ALA A 28 -7.88 -3.31 4.40
CA ALA A 28 -7.34 -3.18 5.75
C ALA A 28 -6.61 -4.46 6.21
N LEU A 29 -7.13 -5.64 5.88
CA LEU A 29 -6.44 -6.91 6.16
C LEU A 29 -5.21 -7.10 5.28
N LEU A 30 -5.25 -6.62 4.03
CA LEU A 30 -4.07 -6.59 3.15
C LEU A 30 -2.96 -5.70 3.73
N LYS A 31 -3.28 -4.50 4.22
CA LYS A 31 -2.31 -3.62 4.90
C LYS A 31 -1.63 -4.32 6.08
N LYS A 32 -2.41 -5.07 6.87
CA LYS A 32 -1.89 -5.85 7.98
C LYS A 32 -0.93 -6.96 7.49
N ALA A 33 -1.33 -7.72 6.47
CA ALA A 33 -0.48 -8.77 5.90
C ALA A 33 0.86 -8.22 5.35
N ILE A 34 0.82 -7.07 4.67
CA ILE A 34 2.02 -6.37 4.17
C ILE A 34 2.96 -5.99 5.33
N LYS A 35 2.42 -5.42 6.40
CA LYS A 35 3.21 -5.08 7.59
C LYS A 35 3.81 -6.33 8.22
N ASP A 36 3.03 -7.39 8.40
CA ASP A 36 3.49 -8.62 9.05
C ASP A 36 4.64 -9.27 8.26
N GLU A 37 4.55 -9.30 6.93
CA GLU A 37 5.58 -9.82 6.01
C GLU A 37 6.91 -9.03 6.10
N LYS A 38 6.84 -7.71 6.31
CA LYS A 38 8.02 -6.82 6.39
C LYS A 38 8.11 -6.09 7.73
N SER A 39 7.78 -6.76 8.82
CA SER A 39 7.69 -6.13 10.17
C SER A 39 8.97 -5.42 10.62
N ASN A 40 10.14 -5.91 10.23
CA ASN A 40 11.43 -5.28 10.54
C ASN A 40 11.68 -3.98 9.77
N LYS A 41 11.05 -3.82 8.60
CA LYS A 41 11.25 -2.69 7.69
C LYS A 41 10.09 -1.69 7.72
N ILE A 42 8.86 -2.17 7.91
CA ILE A 42 7.64 -1.38 8.03
C ILE A 42 7.30 -1.24 9.51
N LYS A 43 7.71 -0.12 10.11
CA LYS A 43 7.53 0.14 11.55
C LYS A 43 6.23 0.86 11.90
N CYS A 44 5.57 1.47 10.91
CA CYS A 44 4.30 2.16 11.13
C CYS A 44 3.15 1.18 11.36
N ASP A 45 2.03 1.71 11.85
CA ASP A 45 0.80 0.95 11.94
C ASP A 45 0.23 0.65 10.55
N PRO A 46 -0.47 -0.50 10.37
CA PRO A 46 -1.06 -0.84 9.09
C PRO A 46 -1.93 0.28 8.52
N ASP A 47 -2.66 1.00 9.37
CA ASP A 47 -3.54 2.10 8.96
C ASP A 47 -2.78 3.29 8.36
N GLY A 48 -1.52 3.47 8.75
CA GLY A 48 -0.63 4.49 8.19
C GLY A 48 -0.17 4.18 6.76
N LEU A 49 -0.24 2.90 6.33
CA LEU A 49 0.09 2.53 4.96
C LEU A 49 -0.94 3.07 3.99
N GLN A 50 -0.48 3.65 2.88
CA GLN A 50 -1.36 3.98 1.75
C GLN A 50 -1.13 2.98 0.64
N LEU A 51 -2.23 2.41 0.13
CA LEU A 51 -2.22 1.44 -0.96
C LEU A 51 -2.87 2.05 -2.18
N PHE A 52 -2.26 1.83 -3.34
CA PHE A 52 -2.78 2.27 -4.63
C PHE A 52 -2.77 1.11 -5.62
N LEU A 53 -3.75 1.04 -6.51
CA LEU A 53 -3.72 0.08 -7.61
C LEU A 53 -2.58 0.45 -8.56
N ALA A 54 -1.66 -0.47 -8.81
CA ALA A 54 -0.56 -0.31 -9.77
C ALA A 54 -1.03 -0.46 -11.22
N LYS A 55 -2.26 0.00 -11.51
CA LYS A 55 -2.88 -0.05 -12.83
C LYS A 55 -2.85 1.35 -13.43
N LYS A 56 -2.14 1.50 -14.54
CA LYS A 56 -2.05 2.75 -15.30
C LYS A 56 -2.63 2.53 -16.68
N ASP A 57 -3.57 3.37 -17.10
CA ASP A 57 -4.24 3.30 -18.40
C ASP A 57 -4.80 1.90 -18.73
N GLY A 58 -5.26 1.17 -17.71
CA GLY A 58 -5.83 -0.17 -17.85
C GLY A 58 -4.81 -1.33 -17.81
N ALA A 59 -3.50 -1.04 -17.73
CA ALA A 59 -2.44 -2.04 -17.66
C ALA A 59 -1.74 -2.04 -16.29
N TRP A 60 -1.33 -3.22 -15.82
CA TRP A 60 -0.49 -3.34 -14.62
C TRP A 60 0.94 -2.89 -14.91
N LEU A 61 1.61 -2.34 -13.90
CA LEU A 61 3.04 -2.05 -13.99
C LEU A 61 3.85 -3.36 -14.06
N SER A 62 4.83 -3.41 -14.96
CA SER A 62 5.79 -4.51 -15.02
C SER A 62 6.67 -4.55 -13.77
N ASP A 63 7.03 -5.75 -13.34
CA ASP A 63 8.04 -6.02 -12.33
C ASP A 63 9.40 -6.16 -13.04
N ASP A 64 10.03 -5.04 -13.34
CA ASP A 64 11.30 -4.94 -14.08
C ASP A 64 12.24 -3.88 -13.48
N ASP A 65 13.46 -3.77 -14.02
CA ASP A 65 14.45 -2.80 -13.54
C ASP A 65 13.96 -1.34 -13.63
N ALA A 66 12.99 -1.05 -14.51
CA ALA A 66 12.41 0.29 -14.61
C ALA A 66 11.46 0.58 -13.45
N LEU A 67 10.73 -0.43 -12.96
CA LEU A 67 9.98 -0.33 -11.71
C LEU A 67 10.92 -0.06 -10.53
N ASP A 68 12.02 -0.79 -10.40
CA ASP A 68 12.96 -0.59 -9.28
C ASP A 68 13.51 0.85 -9.27
N ALA A 69 13.95 1.35 -10.43
CA ALA A 69 14.39 2.73 -10.58
C ALA A 69 13.27 3.75 -10.29
N MET A 70 12.01 3.39 -10.55
CA MET A 70 10.85 4.22 -10.22
C MET A 70 10.57 4.23 -8.71
N LEU A 71 10.68 3.09 -8.04
CA LEU A 71 10.44 2.95 -6.59
C LEU A 71 11.50 3.64 -5.73
N GLU A 72 12.73 3.79 -6.25
CA GLU A 72 13.80 4.58 -5.61
C GLU A 72 13.58 6.10 -5.73
N ARG A 73 12.70 6.53 -6.65
CA ARG A 73 12.37 7.94 -6.88
C ARG A 73 11.02 8.28 -6.27
N GLU A 74 10.71 9.57 -6.24
CA GLU A 74 9.37 10.03 -5.89
C GLU A 74 8.39 9.61 -6.98
N VAL A 75 7.45 8.73 -6.63
CA VAL A 75 6.38 8.27 -7.52
C VAL A 75 5.19 9.20 -7.37
N ASP A 76 4.73 9.79 -8.48
CA ASP A 76 3.48 10.56 -8.49
C ASP A 76 2.29 9.62 -8.31
N THR A 77 1.90 9.42 -7.04
CA THR A 77 0.80 8.55 -6.67
C THR A 77 -0.57 9.07 -7.07
N SER A 78 -0.67 10.34 -7.52
CA SER A 78 -1.92 10.90 -8.05
C SER A 78 -2.38 10.23 -9.35
N LEU A 79 -1.46 9.56 -10.05
CA LEU A 79 -1.72 8.79 -11.27
C LEU A 79 -2.40 7.43 -11.00
N PHE A 80 -2.50 7.02 -9.74
CA PHE A 80 -2.98 5.69 -9.35
C PHE A 80 -4.21 5.78 -8.45
N GLU A 81 -5.09 4.79 -8.55
CA GLU A 81 -6.30 4.75 -7.73
C GLU A 81 -5.97 4.37 -6.29
N LYS A 82 -6.21 5.28 -5.34
CA LYS A 82 -6.04 5.03 -3.92
C LYS A 82 -7.09 4.04 -3.42
N MET A 83 -6.64 2.96 -2.78
CA MET A 83 -7.52 1.93 -2.24
C MET A 83 -8.08 2.35 -0.87
N CYS A 84 -9.39 2.15 -0.67
CA CYS A 84 -10.02 2.35 0.63
C CYS A 84 -9.92 1.08 1.49
N GLY A 85 -9.64 1.23 2.79
CA GLY A 85 -9.47 0.11 3.73
C GLY A 85 -10.70 -0.82 3.84
N SER A 86 -11.90 -0.31 3.57
CA SER A 86 -13.15 -1.07 3.63
C SER A 86 -13.45 -1.88 2.37
N TRP A 87 -12.72 -1.65 1.27
CA TRP A 87 -12.96 -2.39 0.03
C TRP A 87 -12.54 -3.84 0.19
N ARG A 88 -13.36 -4.74 -0.33
CA ARG A 88 -13.03 -6.16 -0.45
C ARG A 88 -12.18 -6.39 -1.69
N LEU A 89 -11.26 -7.36 -1.63
CA LEU A 89 -10.38 -7.68 -2.74
C LEU A 89 -11.12 -8.43 -3.87
N ASP A 90 -12.26 -9.05 -3.55
CA ASP A 90 -13.22 -9.65 -4.51
C ASP A 90 -14.05 -8.62 -5.30
N LYS A 91 -13.87 -7.32 -5.03
CA LYS A 91 -14.51 -6.26 -5.81
C LYS A 91 -14.00 -6.33 -7.25
N ASN A 92 -14.91 -6.59 -8.20
CA ASN A 92 -14.63 -6.81 -9.63
C ASN A 92 -13.69 -5.75 -10.26
N ASP A 93 -13.76 -4.50 -9.82
CA ASP A 93 -12.99 -3.40 -10.40
C ASP A 93 -11.54 -3.32 -9.89
N LEU A 94 -11.17 -4.01 -8.81
CA LEU A 94 -9.83 -3.90 -8.22
C LEU A 94 -8.81 -4.77 -8.94
N PHE A 95 -9.01 -6.08 -8.90
CA PHE A 95 -8.07 -7.05 -9.45
C PHE A 95 -8.58 -7.74 -10.72
N GLY A 96 -9.82 -7.44 -11.13
CA GLY A 96 -10.49 -8.14 -12.22
C GLY A 96 -10.70 -9.62 -11.90
N PRO A 97 -10.99 -10.45 -12.91
CA PRO A 97 -10.96 -11.91 -12.76
C PRO A 97 -9.56 -12.34 -12.28
N GLN A 98 -9.48 -13.32 -11.38
CA GLN A 98 -8.21 -13.76 -10.80
C GLN A 98 -7.13 -14.19 -11.82
N VAL A 99 -7.57 -14.63 -13.00
CA VAL A 99 -6.70 -15.00 -14.13
C VAL A 99 -6.00 -13.79 -14.75
N SER A 100 -6.52 -12.57 -14.53
CA SER A 100 -6.06 -11.31 -15.11
C SER A 100 -5.03 -10.57 -14.25
N LEU A 101 -4.61 -11.14 -13.12
CA LEU A 101 -3.53 -10.60 -12.31
C LEU A 101 -2.18 -10.60 -13.08
N GLY A 102 -2.01 -11.51 -14.05
CA GLY A 102 -0.81 -11.53 -14.89
C GLY A 102 0.42 -12.07 -14.16
N LYS A 103 1.55 -12.20 -14.88
CA LYS A 103 2.84 -12.66 -14.33
C LYS A 103 3.89 -11.58 -14.57
N GLY A 104 4.81 -11.40 -13.61
CA GLY A 104 5.88 -10.40 -13.72
C GLY A 104 5.34 -8.97 -13.71
N VAL A 105 4.27 -8.73 -12.95
CA VAL A 105 3.65 -7.42 -12.79
C VAL A 105 3.38 -7.15 -11.32
N VAL A 106 3.27 -5.87 -10.97
CA VAL A 106 2.86 -5.40 -9.66
C VAL A 106 1.41 -4.96 -9.71
N HIS A 107 0.67 -5.29 -8.65
CA HIS A 107 -0.76 -5.01 -8.54
C HIS A 107 -1.04 -3.86 -7.58
N VAL A 108 -0.19 -3.68 -6.57
CA VAL A 108 -0.38 -2.68 -5.52
C VAL A 108 0.91 -1.89 -5.30
N LEU A 109 0.81 -0.56 -5.26
CA LEU A 109 1.86 0.32 -4.76
C LEU A 109 1.61 0.59 -3.28
N VAL A 110 2.65 0.43 -2.46
CA VAL A 110 2.65 0.66 -1.02
C VAL A 110 3.48 1.90 -0.73
N VAL A 111 2.83 2.92 -0.20
CA VAL A 111 3.50 4.13 0.28
C VAL A 111 3.55 4.07 1.79
N LEU A 112 4.77 4.20 2.32
CA LEU A 112 4.99 4.38 3.75
C LEU A 112 4.66 5.84 4.11
N PRO A 113 4.04 6.10 5.27
CA PRO A 113 3.92 7.47 5.74
C PRO A 113 5.33 8.05 5.87
N GLU A 114 5.56 9.25 5.35
CA GLU A 114 6.78 9.99 5.65
C GLU A 114 6.88 10.09 7.17
N GLY A 115 8.00 9.60 7.71
CA GLY A 115 8.18 9.58 9.16
C GLY A 115 8.02 10.99 9.71
N GLU A 116 7.14 11.14 10.70
CA GLU A 116 7.32 12.17 11.73
C GLU A 116 8.70 11.92 12.34
N GLY A 117 9.70 12.59 11.78
CA GLY A 117 10.95 12.85 12.45
C GLY A 117 10.62 13.66 13.69
N ASP A 118 10.71 13.01 14.84
CA ASP A 118 11.09 13.56 16.14
C ASP A 118 11.09 15.10 16.20
N SER A 119 9.90 15.69 16.39
CA SER A 119 9.75 17.06 16.85
C SER A 119 9.07 16.98 18.21
N GLY A 120 9.87 17.16 19.26
CA GLY A 120 9.49 17.03 20.66
C GLY A 120 8.34 17.94 21.14
N PRO A 121 8.01 17.85 22.45
CA PRO A 121 6.68 18.12 22.96
C PRO A 121 6.41 19.61 23.17
N ALA A 122 5.30 20.13 22.66
CA ALA A 122 4.73 21.39 23.16
C ALA A 122 3.24 21.51 22.86
N SER A 123 2.41 20.96 23.73
CA SER A 123 1.18 21.66 24.10
C SER A 123 1.09 21.69 25.61
N LYS A 124 1.73 22.73 26.16
CA LYS A 124 1.53 23.17 27.53
C LYS A 124 0.04 23.40 27.74
N LYS A 125 -0.44 22.88 28.86
CA LYS A 125 -1.72 23.21 29.48
C LYS A 125 -1.89 24.73 29.51
N ALA A 126 -3.01 25.24 29.00
CA ALA A 126 -3.54 26.53 29.41
C ALA A 126 -4.93 26.29 30.01
N ARG A 127 -4.97 26.25 31.35
CA ARG A 127 -6.15 26.65 32.12
C ARG A 127 -6.25 28.18 32.03
N HIS A 128 -7.33 28.67 31.44
CA HIS A 128 -7.96 29.97 31.73
C HIS A 128 -9.36 29.87 31.09
N GLY A 129 -10.46 29.78 31.85
CA GLY A 129 -10.88 30.81 32.78
C GLY A 129 -11.49 31.94 31.96
N TYR A 130 -12.74 31.78 31.53
CA TYR A 130 -13.55 32.89 31.03
C TYR A 130 -14.65 33.18 32.04
N HIS A 131 -14.79 34.48 32.27
CA HIS A 131 -15.54 35.21 33.28
C HIS A 131 -17.01 34.80 33.45
#